data_AF-A0A141R9V6-F1
#
_entry.id   AF-A0A141R9V6-F1
#
_cell.length_a   1.000
_cell.length_b   1.000
_cell.length_c   1.000
_cell.angle_alpha   90.00
_cell.angle_beta   90.00
_cell.angle_gamma   90.00
#
_symmetry.space_group_name_H-M   'P 1'
#
loop_
_entity.id
_entity.type
_entity.pdbx_description
1 polymer ?
#
loop_
_entity_poly.entity_id
_entity_poly.type
_entity_poly.pdbx_seq_one_letter_code
_entity_poly.pdbx_strand_id
1 'polypeptide(L)' 'MIQYIRIQNFRSVKDIALELGPLNIVFGPNGCGKSNIYNAIHLLTAAAEGRLSGFISEEGGLENMMWST' A
#
# COMPACT_ATOMS: atom_id res chain seq x y z
N MET A 1 8.57 14.98 3.12
CA MET A 1 8.93 14.04 2.04
C MET A 1 9.20 12.69 2.67
N ILE A 2 8.59 11.61 2.18
CA ILE A 2 8.80 10.25 2.71
C ILE A 2 10.13 9.74 2.18
N GLN A 3 11.02 9.31 3.09
CA GLN A 3 12.36 8.79 2.73
C GLN A 3 12.45 7.28 2.84
N TYR A 4 11.58 6.67 3.66
CA TYR A 4 11.56 5.23 3.89
C TYR A 4 10.12 4.77 4.05
N ILE A 5 9.81 3.59 3.51
CA ILE A 5 8.55 2.91 3.74
C ILE A 5 8.78 1.41 3.94
N ARG A 6 8.11 0.84 4.94
CA ARG A 6 8.00 -0.61 5.11
C ARG A 6 6.53 -1.00 5.04
N ILE A 7 6.22 -1.97 4.20
CA ILE A 7 4.86 -2.50 4.00
C ILE A 7 4.89 -3.97 4.41
N GLN A 8 4.03 -4.34 5.35
CA GLN A 8 3.93 -5.69 5.86
C GLN A 8 2.47 -6.12 5.92
N ASN A 9 2.21 -7.40 5.63
CA ASN A 9 0.89 -8.01 5.70
C ASN A 9 -0.20 -7.16 5.03
N PHE A 10 0.12 -6.63 3.84
CA PHE A 10 -0.79 -5.82 3.06
C PHE A 10 -1.05 -6.50 1.71
N ARG A 11 -2.21 -7.15 1.61
CA ARG A 11 -2.61 -7.94 0.43
C ARG A 11 -1.52 -8.96 0.07
N SER A 12 -1.04 -8.94 -1.18
CA SER A 12 0.02 -9.84 -1.62
C SER A 12 1.42 -9.44 -1.15
N VAL A 13 1.59 -8.28 -0.51
CA VAL A 13 2.88 -7.81 0.01
C VAL A 13 3.09 -8.35 1.42
N LYS A 14 3.98 -9.34 1.55
CA LYS A 14 4.33 -9.94 2.84
C LYS A 14 5.21 -9.04 3.68
N ASP A 15 6.36 -8.64 3.14
CA ASP A 15 7.29 -7.70 3.76
C ASP A 15 8.17 -7.07 2.67
N ILE A 16 8.11 -5.74 2.55
CA ILE A 16 9.01 -4.97 1.68
C ILE A 16 9.45 -3.72 2.43
N ALA A 17 10.73 -3.40 2.32
CA ALA A 17 11.33 -2.18 2.86
C ALA A 17 12.00 -1.44 1.70
N LEU A 18 11.66 -0.16 1.53
CA LEU A 18 12.12 0.67 0.43
C LEU A 18 12.65 2.00 0.96
N GLU A 19 13.89 2.30 0.61
CA GLU A 19 14.41 3.67 0.61
C GLU A 19 13.83 4.40 -0.61
N LEU A 20 13.34 5.62 -0.41
CA LEU A 20 12.66 6.40 -1.45
C LEU A 20 13.50 7.61 -1.85
N GLY A 21 13.74 7.72 -3.15
CA GLY A 21 14.34 8.90 -3.76
C GLY A 21 13.31 9.96 -4.15
N PRO A 22 13.76 11.07 -4.76
CA PRO A 22 12.87 12.08 -5.36
C PRO A 22 11.97 11.55 -6.48
N LEU A 23 12.39 10.48 -7.16
CA LEU A 23 11.61 9.75 -8.15
C LEU A 23 11.80 8.25 -7.92
N ASN A 24 10.70 7.52 -7.84
CA ASN A 24 10.70 6.06 -7.66
C ASN A 24 9.89 5.43 -8.79
N ILE A 25 10.50 4.50 -9.52
CA ILE A 25 9.86 3.77 -10.63
C ILE A 25 9.62 2.34 -10.18
N VAL A 26 8.35 1.91 -10.15
CA VAL A 26 7.96 0.54 -9.81
C VAL A 26 7.61 -0.21 -11.10
N PHE A 27 8.36 -1.26 -11.42
CA PHE A 27 8.17 -2.07 -12.64
C PHE A 27 8.21 -3.57 -12.33
N GLY A 28 7.65 -4.38 -13.25
CA GLY A 28 7.58 -5.83 -13.11
C GLY A 28 6.31 -6.45 -13.72
N PRO A 29 6.18 -7.78 -13.75
CA PRO A 29 5.05 -8.48 -14.37
C PRO A 29 3.68 -8.13 -13.75
N ASN A 30 2.60 -8.34 -14.49
CA ASN A 30 1.24 -8.19 -13.95
C ASN A 30 1.01 -9.17 -12.79
N GLY A 31 0.28 -8.74 -11.76
CA GLY A 31 0.02 -9.54 -10.56
C GLY A 31 1.17 -9.60 -9.53
N CYS A 32 2.36 -9.06 -9.81
CA CYS A 32 3.49 -9.14 -8.88
C CYS A 32 3.42 -8.21 -7.66
N GLY A 33 2.29 -7.55 -7.40
CA GLY A 33 2.08 -6.70 -6.21
C GLY A 33 2.38 -5.20 -6.38
N LYS A 34 2.69 -4.71 -7.58
CA LYS A 34 2.97 -3.27 -7.82
C LYS A 34 1.82 -2.37 -7.36
N SER A 35 0.58 -2.67 -7.76
CA SER A 35 -0.60 -1.92 -7.32
C SER A 35 -0.80 -1.97 -5.80
N ASN A 36 -0.37 -3.03 -5.13
CA ASN A 36 -0.46 -3.13 -3.67
C ASN A 36 0.53 -2.20 -2.97
N ILE A 37 1.70 -1.94 -3.55
CA ILE A 37 2.62 -0.91 -3.04
C ILE A 37 1.96 0.47 -3.12
N TYR A 38 1.36 0.80 -4.25
CA TYR A 38 0.63 2.07 -4.41
C TYR A 38 -0.56 2.17 -3.46
N ASN A 39 -1.35 1.10 -3.28
CA ASN A 39 -2.50 1.09 -2.38
C ASN A 39 -2.09 1.27 -0.91
N ALA A 40 -0.94 0.73 -0.48
CA ALA A 40 -0.42 0.98 0.86
C ALA A 40 -0.06 2.46 1.08
N ILE A 41 0.49 3.12 0.05
CA ILE A 41 0.75 4.57 0.09
C ILE A 41 -0.57 5.35 0.15
N HIS A 42 -1.57 4.97 -0.64
CA HIS A 42 -2.90 5.59 -0.60
C HIS A 42 -3.58 5.43 0.76
N LEU A 43 -3.44 4.27 1.41
CA LEU A 43 -3.93 4.06 2.78
C LEU A 43 -3.30 5.06 3.77
N LEU A 44 -1.98 5.28 3.69
CA LEU A 44 -1.29 6.27 4.52
C LEU A 44 -1.79 7.69 4.25
N THR A 45 -2.03 8.04 2.99
CA THR A 45 -2.61 9.33 2.60
C THR A 45 -4.02 9.50 3.16
N ALA A 46 -4.89 8.50 3.00
CA ALA A 46 -6.25 8.52 3.54
C ALA A 46 -6.26 8.65 5.07
N ALA A 47 -5.32 7.99 5.77
CA ALA A 47 -5.14 8.14 7.20
C ALA A 47 -4.75 9.57 7.59
N ALA A 48 -3.79 10.17 6.89
CA ALA A 48 -3.35 11.53 7.15
C ALA A 48 -4.45 12.58 6.91
N GLU A 49 -5.39 12.28 6.01
CA GLU A 49 -6.51 13.17 5.67
C GLU A 49 -7.81 12.88 6.45
N GLY A 50 -7.78 11.97 7.42
CA GLY A 50 -8.96 11.61 8.22
C GLY A 50 -10.03 10.81 7.46
N ARG A 51 -9.67 10.19 6.32
CA ARG A 51 -10.55 9.39 5.46
C ARG A 51 -10.30 7.89 5.56
N LEU A 52 -9.57 7.44 6.57
CA LEU A 52 -9.15 6.05 6.75
C LEU A 52 -10.33 5.06 6.70
N SER A 53 -11.40 5.34 7.44
CA SER A 53 -12.57 4.46 7.52
C SER A 53 -13.28 4.30 6.18
N GLY A 54 -13.44 5.40 5.43
CA GLY A 54 -14.01 5.39 4.09
C GLY A 54 -13.16 4.58 3.12
N PHE A 55 -11.85 4.81 3.12
CA PHE A 55 -10.92 4.08 2.27
C PHE A 55 -10.92 2.57 2.55
N ILE A 56 -10.93 2.16 3.82
CA ILE A 56 -11.05 0.74 4.20
C ILE A 56 -12.38 0.15 3.70
N SER A 57 -13.47 0.91 3.82
CA SER A 57 -14.78 0.46 3.35
C SER A 57 -14.84 0.28 1.83
N GLU A 58 -14.23 1.19 1.06
CA GLU A 58 -14.15 1.12 -0.41
C GLU A 58 -13.34 -0.07 -0.89
N GLU A 59 -12.29 -0.44 -0.16
CA GLU A 59 -11.43 -1.58 -0.46
C GLU A 59 -12.00 -2.94 0.02
N GLY A 60 -13.28 -2.96 0.44
CA GLY A 60 -13.99 -4.17 0.84
C GLY A 60 -13.74 -4.61 2.29
N GLY A 61 -13.23 -3.72 3.13
CA GLY A 61 -12.99 -3.96 4.55
C GLY A 61 -11.55 -4.33 4.90
N LEU A 62 -11.27 -4.32 6.21
CA LEU A 62 -9.93 -4.52 6.77
C LEU A 62 -9.37 -5.93 6.47
N GLU A 63 -10.24 -6.94 6.45
CA GLU A 63 -9.83 -8.32 6.12
C GLU A 63 -9.29 -8.43 4.69
N ASN A 64 -9.98 -7.85 3.70
CA ASN A 64 -9.52 -7.83 2.31
C ASN A 64 -8.20 -7.06 2.12
N MET A 65 -7.93 -6.06 2.97
CA MET A 65 -6.66 -5.35 2.96
C MET A 65 -5.51 -6.16 3.55
N MET A 66 -5.73 -6.87 4.65
CA MET A 66 -4.70 -7.69 5.29
C MET A 66 -4.46 -9.02 4.54
N TRP A 67 -5.52 -9.58 3.99
CA TRP A 67 -5.56 -10.89 3.34
C TRP A 67 -6.34 -10.78 2.04
N SER A 68 -5.62 -10.66 0.92
CA SER A 68 -6.25 -10.84 -0.39
C SER A 68 -6.19 -12.33 -0.72
N THR A 69 -7.35 -12.98 -0.72
CA THR A 69 -7.52 -14.32 -1.30
C THR A 69 -7.25 -14.32 -2.81
#